data_AF-I0TCG4-F1
#
_entry.id   AF-I0TCG4-F1
#
_cell.length_a   1.000
_cell.length_b   1.000
_cell.length_c   1.000
_cell.angle_alpha   90.00
_cell.angle_beta   90.00
_cell.angle_gamma   90.00
#
_symmetry.space_group_name_H-M   'P 1'
#
loop_
_entity.id
_entity.type
_entity.pdbx_description
1 polymer ?
#
loop_
_entity_poly.entity_id
_entity_poly.type
_entity_poly.pdbx_seq_one_letter_code
_entity_poly.pdbx_strand_id
1 'polypeptide(L)'
;RVYLELHSFLPIKHAVSATLTSPNNNVPTSVKLDEKGNNPIATSVTTINKTLTADFWQAHPYSPSTDVTYIAFEDSKNDMEWHYANRDTTYTWFLPGTPLRQMRLDLPSLTLYGKTATPSTHLYSTDPALSGFVTKENTTYKLKIRLVYTGFKYLFSDGTVGTLKANRTKTPIAFVVKDNDGTPNSGVAIALKEADLGSSWSPLTGNVKNTDCQWTTQSLSSDPSSTPVYMTTNFQGLLLGTGLSDNVSDMNGYNWTWDPTTNAMPDSPGGQPKGNNQWGFPAFYYAAHYNPGVTLTGAIANQKWYLPASGEWRTALDAMCLGQVNNNGSYNGGKGAAGGGRFDPVILNYALTAHYSNNGVLVGSQNIANQGAFTRYFASSFENGAGTASPDLINISLSTGWTGNDGTSYPSIYSIQYESGQQMWNQVTDVRAKVRAFIHF
;
A
#
# COMPACT_ATOMS: atom_id res chain seq x y z
N ARG A 1 -5.80 -14.42 32.61
CA ARG A 1 -5.19 -13.07 32.47
C ARG A 1 -5.53 -12.47 31.12
N VAL A 2 -5.65 -11.15 31.01
CA VAL A 2 -6.04 -10.39 29.81
C VAL A 2 -5.01 -9.30 29.54
N TYR A 3 -4.75 -9.00 28.27
CA TYR A 3 -3.99 -7.83 27.84
C TYR A 3 -4.58 -7.20 26.59
N LEU A 4 -4.33 -5.90 26.40
CA LEU A 4 -4.71 -5.16 25.20
C LEU A 4 -3.64 -5.27 24.11
N GLU A 5 -4.08 -5.42 22.86
CA GLU A 5 -3.24 -5.32 21.67
C GLU A 5 -3.95 -4.47 20.62
N LEU A 6 -3.30 -3.39 20.18
CA LEU A 6 -3.79 -2.50 19.13
C LEU A 6 -3.06 -2.81 17.83
N HIS A 7 -3.82 -3.08 16.76
CA HIS A 7 -3.31 -3.35 15.43
C HIS A 7 -3.59 -2.16 14.53
N SER A 8 -2.63 -1.76 13.72
CA SER A 8 -2.75 -0.59 12.84
C SER A 8 -1.85 -0.70 11.61
N PHE A 9 -2.22 -0.04 10.52
CA PHE A 9 -1.39 0.08 9.31
C PHE A 9 -0.41 1.26 9.30
N LEU A 10 -0.37 2.04 10.39
CA LEU A 10 0.67 3.04 10.63
C LEU A 10 1.12 2.90 12.08
N PRO A 11 2.41 3.09 12.39
CA PRO A 11 2.91 2.92 13.74
C PRO A 11 2.32 3.96 14.70
N ILE A 12 1.88 3.50 15.87
CA ILE A 12 1.45 4.36 16.97
C ILE A 12 2.66 4.61 17.87
N LYS A 13 3.28 5.79 17.71
CA LYS A 13 4.56 6.17 18.34
C LYS A 13 4.45 6.58 19.82
N HIS A 14 3.40 6.19 20.52
CA HIS A 14 3.14 6.52 21.93
C HIS A 14 2.28 5.45 22.60
N ALA A 15 2.30 5.41 23.92
CA ALA A 15 1.43 4.54 24.70
C ALA A 15 -0.03 4.99 24.58
N VAL A 16 -0.95 4.03 24.45
CA VAL A 16 -2.39 4.28 24.39
C VAL A 16 -3.07 3.61 25.57
N SER A 17 -3.65 4.42 26.46
CA SER A 17 -4.44 3.92 27.59
C SER A 17 -5.90 3.79 27.21
N ALA A 18 -6.51 2.64 27.50
CA ALA A 18 -7.92 2.36 27.32
C ALA A 18 -8.53 1.86 28.63
N THR A 19 -9.80 2.14 28.89
CA THR A 19 -10.47 1.67 30.11
C THR A 19 -11.36 0.48 29.79
N LEU A 20 -11.03 -0.67 30.36
CA LEU A 20 -11.85 -1.87 30.33
C LEU A 20 -12.87 -1.83 31.47
N THR A 21 -14.15 -1.78 31.11
CA THR A 21 -15.27 -1.66 32.05
C THR A 21 -16.20 -2.87 31.92
N SER A 22 -16.89 -3.21 33.01
CA SER A 22 -18.03 -4.14 32.93
C SER A 22 -19.33 -3.38 33.18
N PRO A 23 -20.34 -3.49 32.29
CA PRO A 23 -21.57 -2.71 32.40
C PRO A 23 -22.45 -3.17 33.57
N ASN A 24 -22.32 -4.43 34.00
CA ASN A 24 -23.10 -5.03 35.07
C ASN A 24 -22.18 -5.69 36.11
N ASN A 25 -22.77 -6.04 37.24
CA ASN A 25 -22.11 -6.79 38.29
C ASN A 25 -21.90 -8.26 37.87
N ASN A 26 -20.84 -8.54 37.12
CA ASN A 26 -20.63 -9.83 36.46
C ASN A 26 -19.18 -10.35 36.53
N VAL A 27 -18.27 -9.64 37.20
CA VAL A 27 -16.87 -10.06 37.32
C VAL A 27 -16.68 -10.76 38.67
N PRO A 28 -16.34 -12.06 38.70
CA PRO A 28 -16.15 -12.79 39.95
C PRO A 28 -15.07 -12.17 40.85
N THR A 29 -15.37 -12.04 42.14
CA THR A 29 -14.44 -11.60 43.20
C THR A 29 -14.08 -12.72 44.18
N SER A 30 -14.88 -13.78 44.22
CA SER A 30 -14.57 -15.02 44.93
C SER A 30 -15.20 -16.20 44.21
N VAL A 31 -14.57 -17.38 44.31
CA VAL A 31 -15.03 -18.62 43.70
C VAL A 31 -14.99 -19.77 44.71
N LYS A 32 -15.88 -20.75 44.55
CA LYS A 32 -15.84 -22.05 45.22
C LYS A 32 -15.97 -23.17 44.18
N LEU A 33 -15.63 -24.40 44.53
CA LEU A 33 -15.94 -25.53 43.64
C LEU A 33 -17.46 -25.81 43.65
N ASP A 34 -17.97 -26.31 42.53
CA ASP A 34 -19.34 -26.82 42.44
C ASP A 34 -19.60 -27.95 43.44
N GLU A 35 -20.86 -28.35 43.59
CA GLU A 35 -21.26 -29.42 44.53
C GLU A 35 -20.56 -30.76 44.23
N LYS A 36 -20.01 -30.92 43.02
CA LYS A 36 -19.27 -32.11 42.58
C LYS A 36 -17.75 -31.95 42.72
N GLY A 37 -17.26 -30.80 43.20
CA GLY A 37 -15.83 -30.53 43.41
C GLY A 37 -15.02 -30.28 42.13
N ASN A 38 -15.65 -30.12 40.97
CA ASN A 38 -14.97 -30.19 39.67
C ASN A 38 -14.76 -28.83 39.01
N ASN A 39 -15.72 -27.91 39.16
CA ASN A 39 -15.69 -26.64 38.43
C ASN A 39 -15.75 -25.45 39.39
N PRO A 40 -14.93 -24.40 39.20
CA PRO A 40 -15.05 -23.16 39.96
C PRO A 40 -16.34 -22.42 39.58
N ILE A 41 -17.16 -22.10 40.58
CA ILE A 41 -18.36 -21.26 40.49
C ILE A 41 -18.13 -19.97 41.29
N ALA A 42 -18.50 -18.82 40.72
CA ALA A 42 -18.48 -17.53 41.41
C ALA A 42 -19.42 -17.52 42.62
N THR A 43 -18.94 -17.04 43.77
CA THR A 43 -19.74 -16.84 44.99
C THR A 43 -20.04 -15.37 45.25
N SER A 44 -19.28 -14.46 44.65
CA SER A 44 -19.55 -13.03 44.62
C SER A 44 -19.06 -12.43 43.31
N VAL A 45 -19.70 -11.33 42.90
CA VAL A 45 -19.37 -10.59 41.67
C VAL A 45 -19.26 -9.09 41.98
N THR A 46 -18.45 -8.39 41.16
CA THR A 46 -18.37 -6.92 41.11
C THR A 46 -18.44 -6.36 39.67
N THR A 47 -18.53 -5.04 39.56
CA THR A 47 -18.18 -4.29 38.35
C THR A 47 -16.70 -3.92 38.35
N ILE A 48 -16.07 -3.83 37.18
CA ILE A 48 -14.67 -3.37 37.07
C ILE A 48 -14.56 -2.09 36.27
N ASN A 49 -13.52 -1.31 36.59
CA ASN A 49 -12.93 -0.29 35.75
C ASN A 49 -11.41 -0.49 35.83
N LYS A 50 -10.80 -0.97 34.74
CA LYS A 50 -9.37 -1.26 34.68
C LYS A 50 -8.75 -0.52 33.51
N THR A 51 -7.74 0.30 33.78
CA THR A 51 -6.94 0.89 32.72
C THR A 51 -5.98 -0.15 32.17
N LEU A 52 -6.05 -0.38 30.87
CA LEU A 52 -5.08 -1.13 30.09
C LEU A 52 -4.25 -0.12 29.32
N THR A 53 -2.94 -0.29 29.27
CA THR A 53 -2.06 0.59 28.50
C THR A 53 -1.39 -0.25 27.44
N ALA A 54 -1.69 -0.02 26.16
CA ALA A 54 -0.93 -0.59 25.07
C ALA A 54 0.30 0.27 24.82
N ASP A 55 1.43 -0.18 25.34
CA ASP A 55 2.71 0.48 25.09
C ASP A 55 3.15 0.22 23.66
N PHE A 56 3.96 1.14 23.15
CA PHE A 56 4.64 0.89 21.89
C PHE A 56 5.56 -0.32 22.07
N TRP A 57 5.51 -1.27 21.14
CA TRP A 57 6.41 -2.42 21.19
C TRP A 57 7.69 -2.09 20.42
N GLN A 58 8.81 -1.95 21.13
CA GLN A 58 10.14 -1.82 20.56
C GLN A 58 10.86 -3.16 20.61
N ALA A 59 11.45 -3.58 19.50
CA ALA A 59 12.56 -4.52 19.54
C ALA A 59 13.86 -3.75 19.41
N HIS A 60 14.85 -4.11 20.23
CA HIS A 60 16.23 -3.69 20.07
C HIS A 60 17.03 -4.88 19.54
N PRO A 61 17.25 -4.96 18.22
CA PRO A 61 18.19 -5.92 17.68
C PRO A 61 19.60 -5.33 17.86
N TYR A 62 20.30 -5.77 18.91
CA TYR A 62 21.71 -5.47 19.24
C TYR A 62 21.99 -4.07 19.83
N SER A 63 22.87 -4.06 20.86
CA SER A 63 23.58 -3.00 21.62
C SER A 63 23.35 -1.49 21.32
N PRO A 64 23.55 -0.62 22.33
CA PRO A 64 22.63 0.46 22.70
C PRO A 64 22.60 1.58 21.66
N SER A 65 21.95 1.37 20.53
CA SER A 65 21.57 2.49 19.69
C SER A 65 20.28 3.09 20.24
N THR A 66 20.18 4.41 20.20
CA THR A 66 18.97 5.19 20.53
C THR A 66 17.84 4.97 19.51
N ASP A 67 17.86 3.86 18.80
CA ASP A 67 17.17 3.63 17.54
C ASP A 67 15.90 2.79 17.76
N VAL A 68 14.76 3.31 17.31
CA VAL A 68 13.44 2.71 17.49
C VAL A 68 13.06 1.90 16.24
N THR A 69 13.17 0.58 16.25
CA THR A 69 12.74 -0.25 15.11
C THR A 69 11.25 -0.61 15.20
N TYR A 70 10.47 -0.32 14.14
CA TYR A 70 9.08 -0.77 14.02
C TYR A 70 9.02 -2.15 13.37
N ILE A 71 8.47 -3.11 14.10
CA ILE A 71 8.23 -4.45 13.58
C ILE A 71 6.77 -4.55 13.15
N ALA A 72 6.56 -4.90 11.89
CA ALA A 72 5.27 -5.32 11.39
C ALA A 72 5.10 -6.83 11.59
N PHE A 73 3.87 -7.24 11.85
CA PHE A 73 3.48 -8.62 12.07
C PHE A 73 2.47 -9.03 11.00
N GLU A 74 2.41 -10.34 10.75
CA GLU A 74 1.38 -10.94 9.93
C GLU A 74 0.26 -11.51 10.81
N ASP A 75 -0.99 -11.28 10.41
CA ASP A 75 -2.15 -11.97 10.98
C ASP A 75 -2.71 -13.01 10.00
N SER A 76 -2.32 -14.26 10.21
CA SER A 76 -2.78 -15.41 9.43
C SER A 76 -4.29 -15.65 9.52
N LYS A 77 -5.01 -15.06 10.48
CA LYS A 77 -6.47 -15.16 10.58
C LYS A 77 -7.22 -14.12 9.73
N ASN A 78 -6.51 -13.11 9.24
CA ASN A 78 -7.07 -12.00 8.47
C ASN A 78 -6.36 -11.89 7.11
N ASP A 79 -6.37 -12.98 6.34
CA ASP A 79 -5.82 -13.05 4.97
C ASP A 79 -4.34 -12.63 4.88
N MET A 80 -3.55 -13.06 5.86
CA MET A 80 -2.14 -12.71 6.01
C MET A 80 -1.93 -11.19 6.09
N GLU A 81 -2.82 -10.47 6.76
CA GLU A 81 -2.75 -9.01 6.90
C GLU A 81 -1.50 -8.56 7.66
N TRP A 82 -0.82 -7.55 7.11
CA TRP A 82 0.29 -6.92 7.82
C TRP A 82 -0.13 -5.69 8.59
N HIS A 83 0.43 -5.57 9.79
CA HIS A 83 0.07 -4.53 10.73
C HIS A 83 1.21 -4.26 11.71
N TYR A 84 1.23 -3.07 12.26
CA TYR A 84 1.96 -2.73 13.49
C TYR A 84 1.12 -3.10 14.70
N ALA A 85 1.78 -3.55 15.76
CA ALA A 85 1.14 -3.89 17.02
C ALA A 85 1.71 -3.07 18.18
N ASN A 86 0.82 -2.46 18.97
CA ASN A 86 1.11 -1.96 20.31
C ASN A 86 0.49 -2.93 21.31
N ARG A 87 1.19 -3.25 22.38
CA ARG A 87 0.78 -4.28 23.33
C ARG A 87 0.99 -3.80 24.75
N ASP A 88 0.09 -4.19 25.63
CA ASP A 88 0.29 -4.05 27.07
C ASP A 88 1.56 -4.75 27.54
N THR A 89 2.39 -4.03 28.29
CA THR A 89 3.57 -4.57 28.99
C THR A 89 3.18 -5.37 30.22
N THR A 90 1.94 -5.21 30.69
CA THR A 90 1.38 -5.87 31.87
C THR A 90 0.17 -6.72 31.53
N TYR A 91 -0.29 -7.49 32.52
CA TYR A 91 -1.53 -8.26 32.41
C TYR A 91 -2.50 -7.83 33.47
N THR A 92 -3.77 -7.71 33.09
CA THR A 92 -4.87 -7.66 34.05
C THR A 92 -5.33 -9.07 34.39
N TRP A 93 -5.40 -9.36 35.69
CA TRP A 93 -5.79 -10.67 36.21
C TRP A 93 -7.28 -10.69 36.56
N PHE A 94 -7.93 -11.77 36.18
CA PHE A 94 -9.35 -12.03 36.44
C PHE A 94 -9.49 -13.44 36.99
N LEU A 95 -10.44 -13.63 37.90
CA LEU A 95 -10.82 -14.97 38.35
C LEU A 95 -11.48 -15.76 37.20
N PRO A 96 -11.39 -17.10 37.21
CA PRO A 96 -12.18 -17.95 36.33
C PRO A 96 -13.68 -17.64 36.46
N GLY A 97 -14.44 -17.79 35.38
CA GLY A 97 -15.87 -17.47 35.34
C GLY A 97 -16.20 -16.04 34.89
N THR A 98 -15.21 -15.21 34.56
CA THR A 98 -15.44 -13.82 34.11
C THR A 98 -15.97 -13.77 32.67
N PRO A 99 -17.14 -13.16 32.38
CA PRO A 99 -17.71 -13.11 31.04
C PRO A 99 -17.10 -11.97 30.19
N LEU A 100 -15.92 -12.21 29.61
CA LEU A 100 -15.17 -11.17 28.87
C LEU A 100 -15.97 -10.52 27.74
N ARG A 101 -16.83 -11.27 27.03
CA ARG A 101 -17.65 -10.73 25.92
C ARG A 101 -18.53 -9.55 26.32
N GLN A 102 -18.97 -9.50 27.59
CA GLN A 102 -19.83 -8.45 28.11
C GLN A 102 -19.05 -7.18 28.51
N MET A 103 -17.71 -7.26 28.56
CA MET A 103 -16.88 -6.11 28.87
C MET A 103 -16.89 -5.10 27.71
N ARG A 104 -16.73 -3.84 28.08
CA ARG A 104 -16.60 -2.70 27.17
C ARG A 104 -15.20 -2.12 27.31
N LEU A 105 -14.68 -1.63 26.21
CA LEU A 105 -13.41 -0.93 26.18
C LEU A 105 -13.64 0.49 25.68
N ASP A 106 -13.32 1.44 26.54
CA ASP A 106 -13.35 2.86 26.24
C ASP A 106 -11.97 3.28 25.73
N LEU A 107 -11.90 3.58 24.44
CA LEU A 107 -10.72 4.17 23.82
C LEU A 107 -10.78 5.69 23.92
N PRO A 108 -9.66 6.35 24.25
CA PRO A 108 -9.57 7.80 24.24
C PRO A 108 -9.57 8.33 22.80
N SER A 109 -9.52 9.65 22.68
CA SER A 109 -9.21 10.28 21.41
C SER A 109 -7.83 9.83 20.92
N LEU A 110 -7.72 9.42 19.67
CA LEU A 110 -6.48 8.93 19.07
C LEU A 110 -6.25 9.58 17.71
N THR A 111 -5.04 10.09 17.48
CA THR A 111 -4.62 10.62 16.18
C THR A 111 -3.82 9.58 15.42
N LEU A 112 -4.34 9.12 14.29
CA LEU A 112 -3.71 8.15 13.39
C LEU A 112 -4.20 8.42 11.96
N TYR A 113 -3.38 8.10 10.94
CA TYR A 113 -3.74 8.35 9.53
C TYR A 113 -4.02 9.82 9.18
N GLY A 114 -3.36 10.75 9.89
CA GLY A 114 -3.63 12.19 9.74
C GLY A 114 -5.02 12.63 10.20
N LYS A 115 -5.75 11.77 10.93
CA LYS A 115 -7.09 12.04 11.45
C LYS A 115 -7.15 11.79 12.94
N THR A 116 -7.93 12.59 13.66
CA THR A 116 -8.23 12.37 15.07
C THR A 116 -9.57 11.65 15.17
N ALA A 117 -9.54 10.43 15.67
CA ALA A 117 -10.75 9.71 16.07
C ALA A 117 -11.21 10.20 17.44
N THR A 118 -12.50 10.47 17.58
CA THR A 118 -13.11 10.80 18.87
C THR A 118 -13.07 9.62 19.83
N PRO A 119 -13.16 9.84 21.16
CA PRO A 119 -13.33 8.76 22.12
C PRO A 119 -14.49 7.83 21.71
N SER A 120 -14.32 6.53 21.94
CA SER A 120 -15.28 5.52 21.51
C SER A 120 -15.28 4.30 22.42
N THR A 121 -16.46 3.69 22.57
CA THR A 121 -16.67 2.49 23.39
C THR A 121 -16.91 1.29 22.49
N HIS A 122 -16.17 0.21 22.72
CA HIS A 122 -16.26 -1.03 21.94
C HIS A 122 -16.55 -2.24 22.84
N LEU A 123 -17.35 -3.19 22.35
CA LEU A 123 -17.50 -4.49 23.03
C LEU A 123 -16.22 -5.30 22.87
N TYR A 124 -15.87 -6.08 23.90
CA TYR A 124 -14.72 -7.00 23.85
C TYR A 124 -14.81 -7.97 22.67
N SER A 125 -16.01 -8.49 22.40
CA SER A 125 -16.30 -9.27 21.19
C SER A 125 -17.75 -9.12 20.79
N THR A 126 -17.99 -9.02 19.48
CA THR A 126 -19.33 -9.03 18.89
C THR A 126 -19.80 -10.44 18.51
N ASP A 127 -18.92 -11.45 18.54
CA ASP A 127 -19.22 -12.82 18.11
C ASP A 127 -20.32 -13.45 18.98
N PRO A 128 -21.52 -13.75 18.43
CA PRO A 128 -22.62 -14.37 19.17
C PRO A 128 -22.29 -15.75 19.72
N ALA A 129 -21.37 -16.50 19.09
CA ALA A 129 -20.95 -17.83 19.55
C ALA A 129 -20.25 -17.79 20.91
N LEU A 130 -19.77 -16.61 21.33
CA LEU A 130 -19.12 -16.39 22.63
C LEU A 130 -20.09 -15.95 23.73
N SER A 131 -21.41 -16.04 23.53
CA SER A 131 -22.43 -15.55 24.49
C SER A 131 -22.33 -16.17 25.89
N GLY A 132 -21.93 -17.44 26.00
CA GLY A 132 -21.66 -18.14 27.26
C GLY A 132 -20.18 -18.24 27.64
N PHE A 133 -19.30 -17.53 26.93
CA PHE A 133 -17.86 -17.64 27.14
C PHE A 133 -17.43 -16.93 28.44
N VAL A 134 -16.73 -17.69 29.29
CA VAL A 134 -16.13 -17.19 30.51
C VAL A 134 -14.63 -17.52 30.56
N THR A 135 -13.87 -16.73 31.32
CA THR A 135 -12.46 -16.99 31.55
C THR A 135 -12.24 -18.35 32.22
N LYS A 136 -11.18 -19.04 31.82
CA LYS A 136 -10.71 -20.28 32.45
C LYS A 136 -9.43 -20.01 33.23
N GLU A 137 -9.16 -20.86 34.20
CA GLU A 137 -7.88 -20.91 34.91
C GLU A 137 -6.70 -21.07 33.95
N ASN A 138 -5.54 -20.55 34.37
CA ASN A 138 -4.27 -20.60 33.64
C ASN A 138 -4.35 -20.18 32.14
N THR A 139 -5.36 -19.39 31.78
CA THR A 139 -5.59 -19.02 30.38
C THR A 139 -5.25 -17.54 30.15
N THR A 140 -4.63 -17.26 29.02
CA THR A 140 -4.32 -15.91 28.56
C THR A 140 -5.26 -15.53 27.44
N TYR A 141 -5.91 -14.38 27.57
CA TYR A 141 -6.80 -13.81 26.56
C TYR A 141 -6.21 -12.51 26.02
N LYS A 142 -6.40 -12.28 24.72
CA LYS A 142 -5.94 -11.10 24.00
C LYS A 142 -7.16 -10.28 23.59
N LEU A 143 -7.22 -9.03 24.05
CA LEU A 143 -8.19 -8.05 23.55
C LEU A 143 -7.54 -7.35 22.35
N LYS A 144 -7.96 -7.72 21.14
CA LYS A 144 -7.42 -7.14 19.90
C LYS A 144 -8.36 -6.06 19.36
N ILE A 145 -7.82 -4.87 19.09
CA ILE A 145 -8.51 -3.82 18.34
C ILE A 145 -7.77 -3.54 17.05
N ARG A 146 -8.50 -3.46 15.95
CA ARG A 146 -7.94 -3.08 14.64
C ARG A 146 -8.34 -1.64 14.34
N LEU A 147 -7.34 -0.77 14.22
CA LEU A 147 -7.47 0.61 13.80
C LEU A 147 -7.20 0.65 12.30
N VAL A 148 -8.26 0.84 11.51
CA VAL A 148 -8.22 0.69 10.06
C VAL A 148 -8.60 2.00 9.38
N TYR A 149 -7.82 2.44 8.39
CA TYR A 149 -8.19 3.60 7.58
C TYR A 149 -9.23 3.20 6.53
N THR A 150 -10.44 3.74 6.64
CA THR A 150 -11.56 3.41 5.72
C THR A 150 -11.80 4.47 4.65
N GLY A 151 -10.94 5.50 4.59
CA GLY A 151 -11.13 6.66 3.72
C GLY A 151 -10.54 6.52 2.31
N PHE A 152 -9.87 5.41 1.99
CA PHE A 152 -9.37 5.19 0.64
C PHE A 152 -10.52 5.05 -0.36
N LYS A 153 -10.38 5.73 -1.50
CA LYS A 153 -11.34 5.69 -2.61
C LYS A 153 -10.84 4.74 -3.68
N TYR A 154 -11.79 4.03 -4.26
CA TYR A 154 -11.57 3.08 -5.34
C TYR A 154 -12.53 3.42 -6.48
N LEU A 155 -12.06 3.19 -7.70
CA LEU A 155 -12.88 3.17 -8.90
C LEU A 155 -13.44 1.76 -9.06
N PHE A 156 -14.74 1.67 -9.30
CA PHE A 156 -15.46 0.41 -9.49
C PHE A 156 -15.73 0.15 -10.98
N SER A 157 -15.99 -1.10 -11.35
CA SER A 157 -16.21 -1.52 -12.75
C SER A 157 -17.42 -0.86 -13.44
N ASP A 158 -18.31 -0.23 -12.67
CA ASP A 158 -19.46 0.55 -13.16
C ASP A 158 -19.16 2.06 -13.33
N GLY A 159 -17.92 2.48 -13.09
CA GLY A 159 -17.48 3.87 -13.16
C GLY A 159 -17.77 4.69 -11.92
N THR A 160 -18.38 4.11 -10.88
CA THR A 160 -18.56 4.82 -9.61
C THR A 160 -17.26 4.88 -8.81
N VAL A 161 -17.14 5.91 -7.97
CA VAL A 161 -16.02 6.10 -7.06
C VAL A 161 -16.50 6.15 -5.62
N GLY A 162 -15.79 5.49 -4.73
CA GLY A 162 -16.06 5.58 -3.30
C GLY A 162 -15.22 4.64 -2.46
N THR A 163 -15.54 4.56 -1.17
CA THR A 163 -14.85 3.65 -0.26
C THR A 163 -15.35 2.23 -0.42
N LEU A 164 -14.50 1.23 -0.13
CA LEU A 164 -14.92 -0.17 -0.06
C LEU A 164 -16.07 -0.38 0.92
N LYS A 165 -16.08 0.37 2.03
CA LYS A 165 -17.14 0.29 3.04
C LYS A 165 -18.51 0.68 2.49
N ALA A 166 -18.58 1.71 1.65
CA ALA A 166 -19.82 2.18 1.05
C ALA A 166 -20.27 1.34 -0.15
N ASN A 167 -19.35 0.60 -0.79
CA ASN A 167 -19.57 -0.09 -2.06
C ASN A 167 -19.24 -1.59 -1.98
N ARG A 168 -19.62 -2.27 -0.89
CA ARG A 168 -19.22 -3.67 -0.61
C ARG A 168 -19.61 -4.69 -1.69
N THR A 169 -20.66 -4.42 -2.44
CA THR A 169 -21.19 -5.32 -3.48
C THR A 169 -20.59 -5.05 -4.86
N LYS A 170 -19.79 -3.97 -5.00
CA LYS A 170 -19.20 -3.58 -6.28
C LYS A 170 -17.79 -4.12 -6.40
N THR A 171 -17.34 -4.31 -7.64
CA THR A 171 -16.00 -4.79 -7.95
C THR A 171 -15.03 -3.61 -8.09
N PRO A 172 -14.11 -3.39 -7.15
CA PRO A 172 -13.09 -2.35 -7.30
C PRO A 172 -12.07 -2.79 -8.36
N ILE A 173 -11.66 -1.87 -9.23
CA ILE A 173 -10.73 -2.12 -10.33
C ILE A 173 -9.45 -1.30 -10.22
N ALA A 174 -9.50 -0.14 -9.55
CA ALA A 174 -8.37 0.76 -9.37
C ALA A 174 -8.48 1.55 -8.07
N PHE A 175 -7.33 1.98 -7.53
CA PHE A 175 -7.23 2.92 -6.42
C PHE A 175 -7.27 4.34 -6.96
N VAL A 176 -8.11 5.21 -6.40
CA VAL A 176 -8.25 6.60 -6.89
C VAL A 176 -7.13 7.46 -6.29
N VAL A 177 -6.32 8.03 -7.18
CA VAL A 177 -5.16 8.86 -6.81
C VAL A 177 -5.46 10.35 -6.92
N LYS A 178 -6.39 10.72 -7.80
CA LYS A 178 -6.90 12.07 -7.96
C LYS A 178 -8.41 11.99 -8.21
N ASP A 179 -9.19 12.73 -7.42
CA ASP A 179 -10.62 12.86 -7.63
C ASP A 179 -10.91 13.59 -8.96
N ASN A 180 -12.02 13.23 -9.61
CA ASN A 180 -12.54 13.99 -10.74
C ASN A 180 -13.05 15.36 -10.24
N ASP A 181 -12.59 16.44 -10.85
CA ASP A 181 -12.89 17.82 -10.47
C ASP A 181 -14.14 18.41 -11.13
N GLY A 182 -14.89 17.57 -11.86
CA GLY A 182 -16.03 17.96 -12.69
C GLY A 182 -15.68 18.11 -14.16
N THR A 183 -14.39 18.21 -14.51
CA THR A 183 -13.92 18.16 -15.89
C THR A 183 -13.89 16.71 -16.37
N PRO A 184 -14.40 16.40 -17.58
CA PRO A 184 -14.33 15.05 -18.13
C PRO A 184 -12.90 14.50 -18.09
N ASN A 185 -12.74 13.27 -17.58
CA ASN A 185 -11.46 12.54 -17.53
C ASN A 185 -10.38 13.21 -16.67
N SER A 186 -10.75 14.09 -15.73
CA SER A 186 -9.80 14.74 -14.81
C SER A 186 -9.41 13.86 -13.62
N GLY A 187 -10.23 12.86 -13.31
CA GLY A 187 -9.96 11.86 -12.27
C GLY A 187 -8.96 10.83 -12.74
N VAL A 188 -8.08 10.40 -11.84
CA VAL A 188 -7.00 9.45 -12.15
C VAL A 188 -7.03 8.32 -11.14
N ALA A 189 -6.91 7.08 -11.62
CA ALA A 189 -6.83 5.89 -10.78
C ALA A 189 -5.74 4.92 -11.25
N ILE A 190 -5.10 4.24 -10.31
CA ILE A 190 -4.05 3.24 -10.54
C ILE A 190 -4.63 1.83 -10.42
N ALA A 191 -4.33 0.95 -11.37
CA ALA A 191 -4.78 -0.44 -11.35
C ALA A 191 -4.38 -1.16 -10.05
N LEU A 192 -5.28 -2.00 -9.53
CA LEU A 192 -5.02 -2.78 -8.31
C LEU A 192 -4.02 -3.93 -8.54
N LYS A 193 -3.92 -4.41 -9.78
CA LYS A 193 -3.03 -5.51 -10.19
C LYS A 193 -2.10 -5.04 -11.30
N GLU A 194 -0.95 -5.71 -11.41
CA GLU A 194 -0.05 -5.54 -12.56
C GLU A 194 -0.68 -6.03 -13.85
N ALA A 195 -0.22 -5.50 -14.98
CA ALA A 195 -0.56 -6.03 -16.28
C ALA A 195 -0.05 -7.47 -16.44
N ASP A 196 -0.89 -8.33 -17.01
CA ASP A 196 -0.47 -9.67 -17.41
C ASP A 196 0.35 -9.55 -18.70
N LEU A 197 1.65 -9.83 -18.61
CA LEU A 197 2.58 -9.77 -19.73
C LEU A 197 2.58 -11.07 -20.55
N GLY A 198 1.69 -12.00 -20.23
CA GLY A 198 1.57 -13.30 -20.87
C GLY A 198 2.52 -14.36 -20.31
N SER A 199 2.35 -15.60 -20.77
CA SER A 199 3.30 -16.68 -20.58
C SER A 199 4.31 -16.69 -21.73
N SER A 200 5.55 -16.24 -21.46
CA SER A 200 6.65 -16.52 -22.38
C SER A 200 7.12 -17.94 -22.10
N TRP A 201 6.91 -18.87 -23.04
CA TRP A 201 7.60 -20.15 -22.96
C TRP A 201 9.11 -19.91 -23.10
N SER A 202 9.89 -20.33 -22.11
CA SER A 202 11.35 -20.30 -22.13
C SER A 202 11.90 -21.72 -22.16
N PRO A 203 12.77 -22.09 -23.12
CA PRO A 203 13.37 -23.43 -23.16
C PRO A 203 14.29 -23.73 -21.96
N LEU A 204 14.70 -22.71 -21.20
CA LEU A 204 15.55 -22.85 -20.01
C LEU A 204 14.76 -22.99 -18.70
N THR A 205 13.50 -22.55 -18.66
CA THR A 205 12.73 -22.44 -17.41
C THR A 205 11.27 -22.92 -17.49
N GLY A 206 10.77 -23.35 -18.65
CA GLY A 206 9.39 -23.79 -18.87
C GLY A 206 8.40 -22.64 -19.12
N ASN A 207 7.10 -22.90 -18.95
CA ASN A 207 6.04 -21.87 -18.98
C ASN A 207 6.14 -20.98 -17.73
N VAL A 208 7.04 -20.01 -17.73
CA VAL A 208 7.10 -18.99 -16.68
C VAL A 208 6.31 -17.77 -17.16
N LYS A 209 5.37 -17.28 -16.35
CA LYS A 209 4.75 -15.97 -16.61
C LYS A 209 5.87 -14.95 -16.70
N ASN A 210 5.90 -14.16 -17.76
CA ASN A 210 6.87 -13.09 -17.83
C ASN A 210 6.50 -12.06 -16.77
N THR A 211 7.37 -11.84 -15.79
CA THR A 211 7.09 -10.90 -14.70
C THR A 211 7.56 -9.49 -15.02
N ASP A 212 8.26 -9.27 -16.13
CA ASP A 212 8.72 -7.96 -16.60
C ASP A 212 8.73 -7.89 -18.14
N CYS A 213 8.71 -6.69 -18.71
CA CYS A 213 8.87 -6.50 -20.17
C CYS A 213 9.94 -5.45 -20.46
N GLN A 214 10.26 -5.24 -21.74
CA GLN A 214 11.06 -4.10 -22.16
C GLN A 214 10.16 -2.85 -22.26
N TRP A 215 10.74 -1.66 -22.13
CA TRP A 215 10.03 -0.41 -22.40
C TRP A 215 9.78 -0.23 -23.91
N THR A 216 10.81 -0.51 -24.70
CA THR A 216 10.83 -0.52 -26.17
C THR A 216 11.74 -1.66 -26.65
N THR A 217 11.46 -2.22 -27.83
CA THR A 217 12.40 -3.11 -28.54
C THR A 217 13.28 -2.36 -29.55
N GLN A 218 13.00 -1.07 -29.74
CA GLN A 218 13.72 -0.22 -30.67
C GLN A 218 14.97 0.35 -30.01
N SER A 219 16.09 0.36 -30.74
CA SER A 219 17.28 1.10 -30.34
C SER A 219 16.99 2.60 -30.41
N LEU A 220 17.02 3.28 -29.26
CA LEU A 220 16.82 4.72 -29.14
C LEU A 220 18.18 5.38 -28.91
N SER A 221 18.47 6.44 -29.67
CA SER A 221 19.70 7.23 -29.53
C SER A 221 19.40 8.61 -28.92
N SER A 222 20.40 9.17 -28.24
CA SER A 222 20.36 10.55 -27.76
C SER A 222 20.71 11.60 -28.84
N ASP A 223 21.25 11.15 -29.98
CA ASP A 223 21.66 12.01 -31.09
C ASP A 223 20.66 11.95 -32.26
N PRO A 224 19.93 13.05 -32.56
CA PRO A 224 19.00 13.12 -33.68
C PRO A 224 19.69 13.09 -35.06
N SER A 225 21.01 13.29 -35.13
CA SER A 225 21.73 13.50 -36.40
C SER A 225 22.26 12.23 -37.07
N SER A 226 22.23 11.07 -36.40
CA SER A 226 22.92 9.87 -36.86
C SER A 226 22.13 8.55 -36.80
N THR A 227 20.85 8.56 -36.39
CA THR A 227 20.05 7.33 -36.22
C THR A 227 18.56 7.49 -36.60
N PRO A 228 17.86 6.41 -37.02
CA PRO A 228 16.50 6.48 -37.57
C PRO A 228 15.36 6.60 -36.54
N VAL A 229 15.64 6.60 -35.22
CA VAL A 229 14.60 6.63 -34.17
C VAL A 229 14.99 7.60 -33.05
N TYR A 230 14.63 8.88 -33.21
CA TYR A 230 14.82 9.92 -32.20
C TYR A 230 13.53 10.08 -31.38
N MET A 231 13.65 9.97 -30.06
CA MET A 231 12.57 10.38 -29.17
C MET A 231 12.74 11.85 -28.82
N THR A 232 11.73 12.65 -29.16
CA THR A 232 11.56 13.96 -28.53
C THR A 232 11.56 13.72 -27.03
N THR A 233 12.46 14.39 -26.31
CA THR A 233 12.41 14.44 -24.85
C THR A 233 11.00 14.77 -24.39
N ASN A 234 10.56 14.17 -23.30
CA ASN A 234 9.43 14.76 -22.59
C ASN A 234 9.94 15.92 -21.70
N PHE A 235 11.23 15.94 -21.31
CA PHE A 235 11.86 16.98 -20.47
C PHE A 235 13.37 17.15 -20.75
N GLN A 236 13.90 18.36 -20.51
CA GLN A 236 15.33 18.68 -20.62
C GLN A 236 16.03 18.59 -19.25
N GLY A 237 16.42 17.39 -18.85
CA GLY A 237 17.40 17.23 -17.78
C GLY A 237 18.77 17.70 -18.27
N LEU A 238 19.43 18.57 -17.50
CA LEU A 238 20.89 18.86 -17.54
C LEU A 238 21.48 19.97 -18.43
N LEU A 239 20.72 20.86 -19.09
CA LEU A 239 21.40 21.95 -19.84
C LEU A 239 21.67 23.26 -19.09
N LEU A 240 20.93 23.65 -18.04
CA LEU A 240 21.10 25.01 -17.46
C LEU A 240 20.72 25.13 -15.97
N GLY A 241 21.12 24.19 -15.10
CA GLY A 241 21.00 24.38 -13.65
C GLY A 241 19.57 24.48 -13.09
N THR A 242 18.56 24.16 -13.89
CA THR A 242 17.18 23.93 -13.44
C THR A 242 17.08 22.47 -13.00
N GLY A 243 16.78 22.25 -11.71
CA GLY A 243 17.05 20.99 -11.01
C GLY A 243 16.23 19.77 -11.44
N LEU A 244 16.34 18.72 -10.63
CA LEU A 244 15.64 17.42 -10.70
C LEU A 244 14.08 17.53 -10.54
N SER A 245 13.49 18.70 -10.81
CA SER A 245 12.09 19.08 -10.56
C SER A 245 11.12 18.72 -11.70
N ASP A 246 11.61 18.50 -12.92
CA ASP A 246 10.76 18.54 -14.11
C ASP A 246 10.16 17.15 -14.46
N ASN A 247 10.87 16.06 -14.21
CA ASN A 247 10.38 14.70 -14.52
C ASN A 247 9.17 14.30 -13.66
N VAL A 248 9.16 14.68 -12.37
CA VAL A 248 8.01 14.47 -11.47
C VAL A 248 6.87 15.45 -11.71
N SER A 249 7.04 16.40 -12.65
CA SER A 249 5.98 17.28 -13.13
C SER A 249 5.26 16.72 -14.37
N ASP A 250 5.79 15.66 -14.99
CA ASP A 250 5.13 14.98 -16.12
C ASP A 250 3.84 14.31 -15.67
N MET A 251 2.72 14.88 -16.10
CA MET A 251 1.38 14.35 -15.85
C MET A 251 0.72 13.83 -17.13
N ASN A 252 1.52 13.49 -18.15
CA ASN A 252 1.02 13.33 -19.53
C ASN A 252 1.05 11.88 -20.03
N GLY A 253 1.03 10.87 -19.14
CA GLY A 253 1.15 9.45 -19.50
C GLY A 253 0.09 8.94 -20.49
N TYR A 254 -1.13 9.48 -20.41
CA TYR A 254 -2.20 9.15 -21.35
C TYR A 254 -1.81 9.51 -22.79
N ASN A 255 -1.31 10.73 -23.02
CA ASN A 255 -0.92 11.17 -24.36
C ASN A 255 0.33 10.42 -24.82
N TRP A 256 1.32 10.19 -23.95
CA TRP A 256 2.49 9.36 -24.28
C TRP A 256 2.12 7.94 -24.73
N THR A 257 0.96 7.43 -24.32
CA THR A 257 0.45 6.11 -24.71
C THR A 257 -0.42 6.16 -25.96
N TRP A 258 -1.33 7.12 -26.04
CA TRP A 258 -2.44 7.14 -27.00
C TRP A 258 -2.34 8.19 -28.10
N ASP A 259 -1.53 9.23 -27.94
CA ASP A 259 -1.36 10.29 -28.94
C ASP A 259 -0.22 9.91 -29.89
N PRO A 260 -0.51 9.57 -31.16
CA PRO A 260 0.52 9.17 -32.11
C PRO A 260 1.48 10.31 -32.47
N THR A 261 1.10 11.57 -32.20
CA THR A 261 1.96 12.74 -32.43
C THR A 261 3.07 12.88 -31.39
N THR A 262 2.92 12.21 -30.25
CA THR A 262 3.93 12.13 -29.18
C THR A 262 4.95 11.01 -29.41
N ASN A 263 4.86 10.30 -30.54
CA ASN A 263 5.76 9.22 -30.87
C ASN A 263 7.10 9.73 -31.40
N ALA A 264 8.14 9.07 -30.91
CA ALA A 264 9.53 9.16 -31.34
C ALA A 264 9.84 8.55 -32.73
N MET A 265 8.92 8.68 -33.68
CA MET A 265 9.07 8.13 -35.03
C MET A 265 8.41 9.09 -36.02
N PRO A 266 9.10 10.17 -36.42
CA PRO A 266 8.59 11.06 -37.47
C PRO A 266 8.39 10.32 -38.82
N ASP A 267 9.10 9.20 -39.05
CA ASP A 267 9.19 8.58 -40.37
C ASP A 267 8.61 7.15 -40.49
N SER A 268 7.88 6.63 -39.49
CA SER A 268 7.12 5.38 -39.69
C SER A 268 5.82 5.67 -40.45
N PRO A 269 5.61 5.13 -41.66
CA PRO A 269 4.40 5.39 -42.43
C PRO A 269 3.22 4.69 -41.72
N GLY A 270 2.47 5.43 -40.89
CA GLY A 270 1.27 4.89 -40.25
C GLY A 270 0.81 5.51 -38.92
N GLY A 271 1.59 6.38 -38.27
CA GLY A 271 1.13 7.22 -37.15
C GLY A 271 0.27 6.51 -36.08
N GLN A 272 0.68 5.32 -35.62
CA GLN A 272 -0.09 4.55 -34.64
C GLN A 272 0.38 4.83 -33.20
N PRO A 273 -0.54 4.97 -32.22
CA PRO A 273 -0.17 5.14 -30.82
C PRO A 273 0.72 4.01 -30.27
N LYS A 274 1.63 4.32 -29.31
CA LYS A 274 2.47 3.28 -28.65
C LYS A 274 1.64 2.18 -28.00
N GLY A 275 0.48 2.54 -27.45
CA GLY A 275 -0.48 1.59 -26.87
C GLY A 275 -0.96 0.50 -27.83
N ASN A 276 -0.88 0.72 -29.15
CA ASN A 276 -1.26 -0.26 -30.18
C ASN A 276 -0.06 -1.03 -30.77
N ASN A 277 1.17 -0.78 -30.32
CA ASN A 277 2.38 -1.34 -30.89
C ASN A 277 3.11 -2.26 -29.89
N GLN A 278 2.62 -3.50 -29.78
CA GLN A 278 3.20 -4.49 -28.87
C GLN A 278 4.67 -4.78 -29.14
N TRP A 279 5.05 -4.84 -30.42
CA TRP A 279 6.42 -5.17 -30.80
C TRP A 279 7.38 -4.03 -30.47
N GLY A 280 7.10 -2.82 -30.93
CA GLY A 280 7.97 -1.66 -30.72
C GLY A 280 7.94 -1.13 -29.29
N PHE A 281 6.77 -1.11 -28.65
CA PHE A 281 6.54 -0.47 -27.34
C PHE A 281 5.78 -1.39 -26.37
N PRO A 282 6.37 -2.54 -25.96
CA PRO A 282 5.66 -3.55 -25.17
C PRO A 282 5.10 -3.01 -23.85
N ALA A 283 5.83 -2.18 -23.10
CA ALA A 283 5.32 -1.63 -21.84
C ALA A 283 4.05 -0.78 -22.02
N PHE A 284 4.00 0.05 -23.07
CA PHE A 284 2.82 0.84 -23.41
C PHE A 284 1.65 -0.03 -23.82
N TYR A 285 1.91 -1.04 -24.65
CA TYR A 285 0.88 -1.97 -25.10
C TYR A 285 0.26 -2.75 -23.93
N TYR A 286 1.07 -3.32 -23.05
CA TYR A 286 0.53 -4.07 -21.90
C TYR A 286 -0.23 -3.19 -20.91
N ALA A 287 0.17 -1.92 -20.75
CA ALA A 287 -0.61 -0.97 -19.97
C ALA A 287 -1.94 -0.63 -20.65
N ALA A 288 -1.91 -0.33 -21.95
CA ALA A 288 -3.07 0.02 -22.78
C ALA A 288 -4.12 -1.11 -22.86
N HIS A 289 -3.67 -2.35 -22.85
CA HIS A 289 -4.49 -3.55 -22.93
C HIS A 289 -4.68 -4.24 -21.57
N TYR A 290 -4.46 -3.52 -20.47
CA TYR A 290 -4.72 -4.03 -19.13
C TYR A 290 -6.15 -4.53 -18.98
N ASN A 291 -6.29 -5.75 -18.45
CA ASN A 291 -7.58 -6.36 -18.16
C ASN A 291 -7.80 -6.40 -16.64
N PRO A 292 -8.76 -5.63 -16.08
CA PRO A 292 -9.07 -5.68 -14.65
C PRO A 292 -9.78 -6.99 -14.21
N GLY A 293 -10.06 -7.89 -15.15
CA GLY A 293 -10.76 -9.16 -14.91
C GLY A 293 -12.29 -9.04 -14.91
N VAL A 294 -12.81 -7.86 -15.27
CA VAL A 294 -14.24 -7.54 -15.31
C VAL A 294 -14.48 -6.53 -16.44
N THR A 295 -15.62 -6.64 -17.12
CA THR A 295 -16.02 -5.69 -18.16
C THR A 295 -16.29 -4.32 -17.54
N LEU A 296 -15.74 -3.27 -18.15
CA LEU A 296 -16.02 -1.89 -17.77
C LEU A 296 -17.40 -1.47 -18.28
N THR A 297 -18.16 -0.79 -17.43
CA THR A 297 -19.52 -0.32 -17.74
C THR A 297 -19.72 1.12 -17.25
N GLY A 298 -20.89 1.69 -17.52
CA GLY A 298 -21.22 3.05 -17.09
C GLY A 298 -20.32 4.12 -17.70
N ALA A 299 -19.93 5.11 -16.90
CA ALA A 299 -19.15 6.26 -17.36
C ALA A 299 -17.74 5.90 -17.86
N ILE A 300 -17.24 4.71 -17.49
CA ILE A 300 -15.90 4.25 -17.86
C ILE A 300 -15.87 3.19 -18.97
N ALA A 301 -17.01 2.87 -19.58
CA ALA A 301 -17.12 1.78 -20.56
C ALA A 301 -16.17 1.93 -21.77
N ASN A 302 -15.86 3.16 -22.16
CA ASN A 302 -14.98 3.49 -23.29
C ASN A 302 -13.63 4.07 -22.85
N GLN A 303 -13.35 4.08 -21.55
CA GLN A 303 -12.09 4.63 -21.04
C GLN A 303 -10.93 3.69 -21.35
N LYS A 304 -9.77 4.29 -21.58
CA LYS A 304 -8.57 3.56 -21.95
C LYS A 304 -7.58 3.56 -20.80
N TRP A 305 -6.99 2.39 -20.57
CA TRP A 305 -5.83 2.26 -19.71
C TRP A 305 -4.60 2.83 -20.40
N TYR A 306 -3.60 3.27 -19.64
CA TYR A 306 -2.37 3.84 -20.18
C TYR A 306 -1.16 3.60 -19.27
N LEU A 307 0.04 3.79 -19.80
CA LEU A 307 1.27 3.76 -19.03
C LEU A 307 1.45 5.14 -18.36
N PRO A 308 1.42 5.24 -17.03
CA PRO A 308 1.53 6.52 -16.32
C PRO A 308 2.90 7.18 -16.47
N ALA A 309 2.91 8.52 -16.43
CA ALA A 309 4.11 9.33 -16.29
C ALA A 309 4.64 9.36 -14.84
N SER A 310 5.86 9.84 -14.66
CA SER A 310 6.54 9.91 -13.36
C SER A 310 5.83 10.80 -12.36
N GLY A 311 5.23 11.91 -12.80
CA GLY A 311 4.41 12.77 -11.95
C GLY A 311 3.11 12.09 -11.50
N GLU A 312 2.49 11.29 -12.36
CA GLU A 312 1.26 10.55 -12.00
C GLU A 312 1.55 9.45 -10.98
N TRP A 313 2.68 8.76 -11.12
CA TRP A 313 3.20 7.86 -10.10
C TRP A 313 3.44 8.57 -8.77
N ARG A 314 4.04 9.76 -8.81
CA ARG A 314 4.25 10.58 -7.62
C ARG A 314 2.93 10.91 -6.92
N THR A 315 1.92 11.38 -7.65
CA THR A 315 0.58 11.62 -7.11
C THR A 315 -0.05 10.35 -6.53
N ALA A 316 0.11 9.20 -7.21
CA ALA A 316 -0.38 7.92 -6.74
C ALA A 316 0.22 7.52 -5.40
N LEU A 317 1.54 7.63 -5.26
CA LEU A 317 2.26 7.30 -4.04
C LEU A 317 1.86 8.22 -2.88
N ASP A 318 1.66 9.51 -3.14
CA ASP A 318 1.20 10.46 -2.12
C ASP A 318 -0.20 10.13 -1.62
N ALA A 319 -1.13 9.80 -2.53
CA ALA A 319 -2.48 9.40 -2.19
C ALA A 319 -2.53 8.08 -1.39
N MET A 320 -1.80 7.05 -1.83
CA MET A 320 -1.77 5.73 -1.16
C MET A 320 -1.11 5.80 0.22
N CYS A 321 -0.15 6.70 0.41
CA CYS A 321 0.57 6.85 1.66
C CYS A 321 0.06 8.01 2.53
N LEU A 322 -1.10 8.59 2.23
CA LEU A 322 -1.74 9.64 3.02
C LEU A 322 -0.89 10.92 3.19
N GLY A 323 -0.29 11.41 2.11
CA GLY A 323 0.48 12.66 2.15
C GLY A 323 1.89 12.52 2.72
N GLN A 324 2.37 11.28 2.87
CA GLN A 324 3.69 10.98 3.42
C GLN A 324 4.84 11.22 2.43
N VAL A 325 4.60 11.82 1.26
CA VAL A 325 5.65 12.14 0.29
C VAL A 325 6.11 13.61 0.47
N ASN A 326 7.42 13.89 0.44
CA ASN A 326 8.04 15.22 0.61
C ASN A 326 8.38 15.83 -0.76
N ASN A 327 7.98 17.08 -0.96
CA ASN A 327 8.08 17.83 -2.22
C ASN A 327 9.43 18.55 -2.44
N ASN A 328 10.45 18.31 -1.61
CA ASN A 328 11.76 19.00 -1.68
C ASN A 328 12.71 18.56 -2.82
N GLY A 329 12.20 18.42 -4.05
CA GLY A 329 13.04 18.37 -5.27
C GLY A 329 13.98 17.18 -5.43
N SER A 330 13.98 16.21 -4.50
CA SER A 330 14.65 14.92 -4.66
C SER A 330 13.61 13.84 -4.85
N TYR A 331 13.86 12.91 -5.76
CA TYR A 331 13.07 11.70 -5.98
C TYR A 331 12.86 10.84 -4.71
N ASN A 332 13.65 11.13 -3.67
CA ASN A 332 13.67 10.49 -2.36
C ASN A 332 13.21 11.47 -1.27
N GLY A 333 12.21 12.29 -1.55
CA GLY A 333 11.58 13.13 -0.54
C GLY A 333 10.30 12.46 -0.02
N GLY A 334 10.26 12.08 1.25
CA GLY A 334 9.10 11.60 2.01
C GLY A 334 9.01 12.33 3.35
N LYS A 335 7.79 12.68 3.78
CA LYS A 335 7.44 13.10 5.16
C LYS A 335 6.89 11.95 6.00
N GLY A 336 6.95 10.72 5.46
CA GLY A 336 6.45 9.54 6.14
C GLY A 336 7.08 9.35 7.50
N ALA A 337 6.51 8.43 8.27
CA ALA A 337 7.02 8.08 9.59
C ALA A 337 8.55 7.88 9.57
N ALA A 338 9.07 7.52 8.40
CA ALA A 338 10.42 7.11 8.06
C ALA A 338 11.55 8.11 7.83
N GLY A 339 11.24 9.40 7.65
CA GLY A 339 12.25 10.38 7.27
C GLY A 339 12.94 10.09 5.93
N GLY A 340 13.64 11.08 5.37
CA GLY A 340 14.58 10.90 4.26
C GLY A 340 14.06 10.30 2.94
N GLY A 341 12.76 10.38 2.62
CA GLY A 341 12.25 9.81 1.36
C GLY A 341 11.13 8.82 1.43
N ARG A 342 10.88 8.32 2.62
CA ARG A 342 10.30 6.99 2.78
C ARG A 342 8.86 7.09 3.27
N PHE A 343 8.04 6.14 2.85
CA PHE A 343 6.67 5.96 3.33
C PHE A 343 6.47 4.54 3.83
N ASP A 344 5.40 4.33 4.58
CA ASP A 344 5.10 3.05 5.23
C ASP A 344 4.54 2.03 4.22
N PRO A 345 5.12 0.81 4.08
CA PRO A 345 4.63 -0.14 3.07
C PRO A 345 3.35 -0.83 3.52
N VAL A 346 3.02 -0.81 4.82
CA VAL A 346 1.90 -1.54 5.38
C VAL A 346 0.64 -0.79 4.97
N ILE A 347 0.67 0.55 5.06
CA ILE A 347 -0.38 1.39 4.50
C ILE A 347 -0.42 1.36 2.96
N LEU A 348 0.73 1.35 2.27
CA LEU A 348 0.76 1.23 0.79
C LEU A 348 0.14 -0.10 0.33
N ASN A 349 0.59 -1.21 0.92
CA ASN A 349 0.07 -2.53 0.62
C ASN A 349 -1.43 -2.57 0.89
N TYR A 350 -1.86 -2.09 2.05
CA TYR A 350 -3.27 -1.99 2.39
C TYR A 350 -4.06 -1.16 1.36
N ALA A 351 -3.56 0.01 0.93
CA ALA A 351 -4.21 0.83 -0.09
C ALA A 351 -4.47 0.05 -1.40
N LEU A 352 -3.51 -0.78 -1.84
CA LEU A 352 -3.59 -1.53 -3.10
C LEU A 352 -4.31 -2.88 -2.98
N THR A 353 -4.32 -3.49 -1.80
CA THR A 353 -4.82 -4.86 -1.60
C THR A 353 -6.03 -4.94 -0.67
N ALA A 354 -6.53 -3.81 -0.17
CA ALA A 354 -7.67 -3.82 0.73
C ALA A 354 -8.90 -4.48 0.10
N HIS A 355 -9.50 -5.38 0.85
CA HIS A 355 -10.72 -6.07 0.47
C HIS A 355 -11.45 -6.54 1.73
N TYR A 356 -12.70 -6.96 1.56
CA TYR A 356 -13.43 -7.64 2.62
C TYR A 356 -13.11 -9.13 2.54
N SER A 357 -12.62 -9.70 3.65
CA SER A 357 -12.43 -11.13 3.79
C SER A 357 -13.78 -11.87 3.75
N ASN A 358 -13.73 -13.20 3.65
CA ASN A 358 -14.92 -14.05 3.72
C ASN A 358 -15.74 -13.85 5.00
N ASN A 359 -15.11 -13.36 6.08
CA ASN A 359 -15.76 -13.06 7.35
C ASN A 359 -16.34 -11.63 7.42
N GLY A 360 -16.36 -10.89 6.30
CA GLY A 360 -16.88 -9.53 6.24
C GLY A 360 -16.00 -8.49 6.94
N VAL A 361 -14.73 -8.82 7.17
CA VAL A 361 -13.75 -7.96 7.82
C VAL A 361 -12.91 -7.25 6.76
N LEU A 362 -12.78 -5.93 6.83
CA LEU A 362 -11.90 -5.18 5.94
C LEU A 362 -10.45 -5.48 6.32
N VAL A 363 -9.66 -6.00 5.39
CA VAL A 363 -8.27 -6.44 5.58
C VAL A 363 -7.40 -5.99 4.40
N GLY A 364 -6.08 -5.95 4.58
CA GLY A 364 -5.11 -5.88 3.47
C GLY A 364 -4.51 -7.26 3.21
N SER A 365 -4.38 -7.68 1.94
CA SER A 365 -3.75 -8.96 1.57
C SER A 365 -2.22 -8.84 1.50
N GLN A 366 -1.51 -9.94 1.75
CA GLN A 366 -0.11 -10.07 1.38
C GLN A 366 0.26 -11.16 0.38
N ASN A 367 1.22 -10.75 -0.46
CA ASN A 367 2.44 -11.50 -0.66
C ASN A 367 3.61 -10.49 -0.76
N ILE A 368 4.22 -10.07 0.36
CA ILE A 368 5.55 -9.41 0.31
C ILE A 368 6.60 -10.51 0.17
N ALA A 369 6.54 -11.23 -0.95
CA ALA A 369 7.59 -12.15 -1.35
C ALA A 369 8.80 -11.29 -1.72
N ASN A 370 9.85 -11.39 -0.89
CA ASN A 370 11.18 -10.77 -1.01
C ASN A 370 11.37 -9.54 -0.11
N GLN A 371 11.55 -9.83 1.19
CA GLN A 371 12.27 -8.97 2.12
C GLN A 371 13.72 -8.79 1.61
N GLY A 372 13.93 -7.84 0.69
CA GLY A 372 15.24 -7.53 0.10
C GLY A 372 15.27 -7.26 -1.41
N ALA A 373 14.20 -7.50 -2.17
CA ALA A 373 14.18 -7.23 -3.62
C ALA A 373 13.40 -5.95 -3.97
N PHE A 374 13.98 -5.14 -4.85
CA PHE A 374 13.28 -4.02 -5.47
C PHE A 374 12.32 -4.54 -6.54
N THR A 375 11.08 -4.09 -6.49
CA THR A 375 10.15 -4.19 -7.60
C THR A 375 10.24 -2.92 -8.43
N ARG A 376 10.56 -3.07 -9.72
CA ARG A 376 10.67 -1.94 -10.66
C ARG A 376 9.40 -1.84 -11.49
N TYR A 377 8.88 -0.62 -11.69
CA TYR A 377 7.82 -0.32 -12.64
C TYR A 377 8.29 0.71 -13.65
N PHE A 378 7.84 0.58 -14.90
CA PHE A 378 8.04 1.64 -15.89
C PHE A 378 7.12 2.83 -15.65
N ALA A 379 7.64 4.01 -15.97
CA ALA A 379 6.85 5.18 -16.34
C ALA A 379 6.90 5.39 -17.86
N SER A 380 5.96 6.18 -18.40
CA SER A 380 5.99 6.65 -19.78
C SER A 380 6.98 7.80 -20.00
N SER A 381 7.38 8.48 -18.92
CA SER A 381 8.35 9.58 -18.94
C SER A 381 9.71 9.07 -19.39
N PHE A 382 10.36 9.87 -20.24
CA PHE A 382 11.63 9.51 -20.85
C PHE A 382 12.60 10.69 -20.86
N GLU A 383 13.81 10.43 -20.39
CA GLU A 383 14.91 11.39 -20.42
C GLU A 383 15.79 11.14 -21.65
N ASN A 384 16.05 12.21 -22.40
CA ASN A 384 17.00 12.22 -23.51
C ASN A 384 17.91 13.45 -23.38
N GLY A 385 19.14 13.25 -22.95
CA GLY A 385 20.13 14.30 -22.70
C GLY A 385 21.51 13.92 -23.23
N ALA A 386 22.48 14.85 -23.12
CA ALA A 386 23.85 14.61 -23.56
C ALA A 386 24.49 13.45 -22.78
N GLY A 387 24.42 12.25 -23.35
CA GLY A 387 24.92 11.01 -22.75
C GLY A 387 23.94 10.22 -21.89
N THR A 388 22.64 10.45 -22.00
CA THR A 388 21.60 9.65 -21.30
C THR A 388 20.35 9.52 -22.16
N ALA A 389 19.89 8.28 -22.38
CA ALA A 389 18.62 7.95 -23.02
C ALA A 389 17.96 6.80 -22.24
N SER A 390 16.97 7.10 -21.38
CA SER A 390 16.41 6.11 -20.47
C SER A 390 14.97 6.44 -20.06
N PRO A 391 14.08 5.44 -19.93
CA PRO A 391 12.79 5.63 -19.28
C PRO A 391 12.96 5.80 -17.77
N ASP A 392 12.04 6.54 -17.17
CA ASP A 392 11.96 6.60 -15.71
C ASP A 392 11.45 5.26 -15.14
N LEU A 393 12.00 4.88 -13.98
CA LEU A 393 11.65 3.68 -13.24
C LEU A 393 11.19 4.02 -11.82
N ILE A 394 10.13 3.36 -11.38
CA ILE A 394 9.63 3.43 -10.01
C ILE A 394 10.18 2.23 -9.24
N ASN A 395 11.03 2.49 -8.26
CA ASN A 395 11.64 1.45 -7.44
C ASN A 395 10.88 1.31 -6.11
N ILE A 396 10.06 0.26 -6.01
CA ILE A 396 9.33 -0.09 -4.81
C ILE A 396 10.04 -1.21 -4.08
N SER A 397 10.58 -0.91 -2.90
CA SER A 397 11.06 -1.92 -1.96
C SER A 397 10.06 -2.04 -0.82
N LEU A 398 9.74 -3.28 -0.46
CA LEU A 398 8.92 -3.56 0.71
C LEU A 398 9.77 -4.15 1.85
N SER A 399 11.10 -3.99 1.76
CA SER A 399 12.08 -4.54 2.71
C SER A 399 12.02 -3.86 4.08
N THR A 400 11.89 -4.64 5.15
CA THR A 400 11.73 -4.18 6.55
C THR A 400 13.02 -3.68 7.23
N GLY A 401 14.08 -3.33 6.48
CA GLY A 401 15.45 -3.43 7.00
C GLY A 401 16.37 -2.20 6.98
N TRP A 402 15.91 -0.95 6.80
CA TRP A 402 16.85 0.20 6.78
C TRP A 402 16.44 1.37 7.70
N THR A 403 17.38 1.80 8.54
CA THR A 403 17.24 2.84 9.57
C THR A 403 17.24 4.26 8.98
N GLY A 404 16.23 5.07 9.27
CA GLY A 404 16.26 6.52 9.00
C GLY A 404 17.27 7.23 9.90
N ASN A 405 17.58 8.50 9.59
CA ASN A 405 18.45 9.36 10.42
C ASN A 405 17.89 9.65 11.82
N ASP A 406 16.64 9.27 12.09
CA ASP A 406 15.98 9.30 13.40
C ASP A 406 16.00 7.93 14.11
N GLY A 407 16.84 7.01 13.63
CA GLY A 407 17.03 5.69 14.22
C GLY A 407 15.85 4.75 13.97
N THR A 408 14.91 5.10 13.09
CA THR A 408 13.73 4.27 12.89
C THR A 408 13.83 3.41 11.63
N SER A 409 13.76 2.08 11.76
CA SER A 409 13.81 1.15 10.63
C SER A 409 12.44 1.13 9.93
N TYR A 410 12.39 1.51 8.67
CA TYR A 410 11.16 1.44 7.88
C TYR A 410 11.37 0.68 6.61
N PRO A 411 10.32 0.02 6.15
CA PRO A 411 10.21 -0.34 4.76
C PRO A 411 9.88 0.91 3.92
N SER A 412 10.37 0.97 2.67
CA SER A 412 10.36 2.24 1.92
C SER A 412 10.32 2.08 0.40
N ILE A 413 9.57 2.97 -0.28
CA ILE A 413 9.98 3.34 -1.65
C ILE A 413 11.33 4.02 -1.59
N TYR A 414 12.19 3.55 -2.49
CA TYR A 414 13.58 3.93 -2.51
C TYR A 414 13.79 5.15 -3.40
N SER A 415 13.19 5.16 -4.59
CA SER A 415 13.27 6.25 -5.55
C SER A 415 12.30 6.10 -6.71
N ILE A 416 11.92 7.22 -7.32
CA ILE A 416 11.60 7.30 -8.74
C ILE A 416 12.91 7.71 -9.41
N GLN A 417 13.49 6.96 -10.32
CA GLN A 417 14.78 7.32 -10.91
C GLN A 417 14.92 6.74 -12.31
N TYR A 418 15.73 7.37 -13.14
CA TYR A 418 16.32 6.71 -14.30
C TYR A 418 17.52 5.85 -13.85
N GLU A 419 17.88 4.81 -14.60
CA GLU A 419 19.08 4.01 -14.31
C GLU A 419 20.35 4.80 -14.67
N SER A 420 20.78 5.70 -13.77
CA SER A 420 22.05 6.41 -13.91
C SER A 420 23.22 5.44 -13.73
N GLY A 421 24.08 5.31 -14.74
CA GLY A 421 25.34 4.56 -14.65
C GLY A 421 25.43 3.31 -15.51
N GLN A 422 24.34 2.87 -16.16
CA GLN A 422 24.50 2.07 -17.36
C GLN A 422 24.81 3.02 -18.51
N GLN A 423 25.92 2.76 -19.19
CA GLN A 423 26.31 3.36 -20.45
C GLN A 423 25.28 3.02 -21.56
N MET A 424 24.03 3.44 -21.42
CA MET A 424 22.95 3.23 -22.39
C MET A 424 23.08 4.21 -23.56
N TRP A 425 24.31 4.39 -24.05
CA TRP A 425 24.63 5.33 -25.11
C TRP A 425 23.88 5.03 -26.41
N ASN A 426 23.33 3.82 -26.57
CA ASN A 426 22.69 3.41 -27.83
C ASN A 426 21.46 2.46 -27.75
N GLN A 427 21.10 1.85 -26.60
CA GLN A 427 20.03 0.83 -26.57
C GLN A 427 19.23 0.76 -25.25
N VAL A 428 17.97 1.21 -25.27
CA VAL A 428 16.98 1.10 -24.16
C VAL A 428 16.46 -0.34 -23.96
N THR A 429 16.82 -1.24 -24.88
CA THR A 429 16.28 -2.59 -24.98
C THR A 429 16.67 -3.50 -23.81
N ASP A 430 17.69 -3.18 -23.02
CA ASP A 430 18.17 -4.09 -21.97
C ASP A 430 17.45 -3.90 -20.63
N VAL A 431 16.71 -2.81 -20.46
CA VAL A 431 15.98 -2.52 -19.22
C VAL A 431 14.66 -3.27 -19.19
N ARG A 432 14.43 -3.99 -18.09
CA ARG A 432 13.18 -4.71 -17.83
C ARG A 432 12.55 -4.33 -16.51
N ALA A 433 11.23 -4.10 -16.53
CA ALA A 433 10.44 -3.77 -15.35
C ALA A 433 8.98 -4.22 -15.51
N LYS A 434 8.24 -4.19 -14.39
CA LYS A 434 6.80 -4.45 -14.36
C LYS A 434 6.01 -3.29 -14.96
N VAL A 435 4.76 -3.57 -15.31
CA VAL A 435 3.82 -2.58 -15.84
C VAL A 435 2.59 -2.52 -14.96
N ARG A 436 2.26 -1.32 -14.51
CA ARG A 436 1.02 -1.01 -13.83
C ARG A 436 0.29 0.09 -14.58
N ALA A 437 -0.94 -0.19 -14.96
CA ALA A 437 -1.73 0.72 -15.78
C ALA A 437 -2.49 1.75 -14.94
N PHE A 438 -2.72 2.92 -15.53
CA PHE A 438 -3.58 3.96 -14.98
C PHE A 438 -4.79 4.17 -15.90
N ILE A 439 -5.84 4.78 -15.37
CA ILE A 439 -7.08 5.09 -16.09
C ILE A 439 -7.62 6.46 -15.67
N HIS A 440 -8.11 7.21 -16.65
CA HIS A 440 -8.91 8.40 -16.42
C HIS A 440 -10.39 8.06 -16.28
N PHE A 441 -11.12 8.80 -15.44
CA PHE A 441 -12.56 8.57 -15.22
C PHE A 441 -13.35 9.86 -15.01
#